data_AF-B5HCC5-F1
#
_entry.id   AF-B5HCC5-F1
#
_cell.length_a   1.000
_cell.length_b   1.000
_cell.length_c   1.000
_cell.angle_alpha   90.00
_cell.angle_beta   90.00
_cell.angle_gamma   90.00
#
_symmetry.space_group_name_H-M   'P 1'
#
loop_
_entity.id
_entity.type
_entity.pdbx_description
1 polymer ?
#
loop_
_entity_poly.entity_id
_entity_poly.type
_entity_poly.pdbx_seq_one_letter_code
_entity_poly.pdbx_strand_id
1 'polypeptide(L)'
;MILPIGRRGRSVLSWDHGRAADMARWGLAARYCDPAKAERAVVRAGEVSARVYRSWEDFGAGYAIGRCLHFDEEEFGPWYTEVLDIHKTLTTDPESPWLTVPWQ
;
A
#
# COMPACT_ATOMS: atom_id res chain seq x y z
N MET A 1 10.34 12.85 0.88
CA MET A 1 9.09 13.27 0.21
C MET A 1 8.59 12.08 -0.60
N ILE A 2 7.30 11.76 -0.57
CA ILE A 2 6.76 10.51 -1.14
C ILE A 2 6.62 10.56 -2.68
N LEU A 3 6.28 11.72 -3.25
CA LEU A 3 6.26 11.93 -4.70
C LEU A 3 7.20 13.07 -5.09
N PRO A 4 7.90 12.98 -6.24
CA PRO A 4 8.68 14.09 -6.78
C PRO A 4 7.83 15.36 -6.97
N ILE A 5 8.48 16.52 -6.92
CA ILE A 5 7.82 17.81 -7.18
C ILE A 5 7.11 17.75 -8.54
N GLY A 6 5.82 18.11 -8.56
CA GLY A 6 4.99 18.10 -9.76
C GLY A 6 4.22 16.79 -10.03
N ARG A 7 4.51 15.69 -9.31
CA ARG A 7 3.64 14.50 -9.32
C ARG A 7 2.54 14.60 -8.28
N ARG A 8 1.35 14.11 -8.64
CA ARG A 8 0.17 14.03 -7.77
C ARG A 8 -0.25 12.57 -7.62
N GLY A 9 -0.69 12.19 -6.42
CA GLY A 9 -1.31 10.89 -6.20
C GLY A 9 -2.60 10.79 -7.01
N ARG A 10 -2.86 9.61 -7.58
CA ARG A 10 -4.05 9.37 -8.42
C ARG A 10 -5.33 9.20 -7.62
N SER A 11 -5.23 8.50 -6.50
CA SER A 11 -6.35 8.04 -5.70
C SER A 11 -5.84 7.61 -4.32
N VAL A 12 -6.76 7.51 -3.36
CA VAL A 12 -6.51 6.99 -2.01
C VAL A 12 -6.98 5.53 -1.85
N LEU A 13 -7.51 4.93 -2.91
CA LEU A 13 -8.01 3.54 -2.91
C LEU A 13 -6.94 2.49 -2.54
N SER A 14 -5.65 2.81 -2.65
CA SER A 14 -4.57 1.89 -2.27
C SER A 14 -4.59 1.63 -0.77
N TRP A 15 -5.11 2.55 0.04
CA TRP A 15 -5.39 2.31 1.46
C TRP A 15 -6.31 1.10 1.65
N ASP A 16 -7.45 1.08 0.96
CA ASP A 16 -8.42 -0.01 1.05
C ASP A 16 -7.87 -1.31 0.43
N HIS A 17 -7.17 -1.21 -0.72
CA HIS A 17 -6.59 -2.37 -1.39
C HIS A 17 -5.49 -3.03 -0.56
N GLY A 18 -4.59 -2.24 0.04
CA GLY A 18 -3.57 -2.73 0.95
C GLY A 18 -4.18 -3.41 2.16
N ARG A 19 -5.19 -2.80 2.78
CA ARG A 19 -5.93 -3.42 3.89
C ARG A 19 -6.65 -4.69 3.49
N ALA A 20 -7.21 -4.78 2.29
CA ALA A 20 -7.84 -6.00 1.81
C ALA A 20 -6.85 -7.17 1.74
N ALA A 21 -5.62 -6.92 1.27
CA ALA A 21 -4.54 -7.91 1.27
C ALA A 21 -4.13 -8.31 2.70
N ASP A 22 -3.99 -7.34 3.62
CA ASP A 22 -3.68 -7.63 5.02
C ASP A 22 -4.78 -8.43 5.72
N MET A 23 -6.05 -8.11 5.47
CA MET A 23 -7.19 -8.86 6.02
C MET A 23 -7.21 -10.31 5.54
N ALA A 24 -6.86 -10.56 4.28
CA ALA A 24 -6.72 -11.92 3.77
C ALA A 24 -5.58 -12.68 4.49
N ARG A 25 -4.44 -12.03 4.70
CA ARG A 25 -3.29 -12.60 5.41
C ARG A 25 -3.61 -12.88 6.88
N TRP A 26 -4.23 -11.95 7.59
CA TRP A 26 -4.66 -12.14 8.97
C TRP A 26 -5.76 -13.18 9.12
N GLY A 27 -6.72 -13.20 8.20
CA GLY A 27 -7.76 -14.23 8.16
C GLY A 27 -7.17 -15.63 8.02
N LEU A 28 -6.14 -15.80 7.18
CA LEU A 28 -5.42 -17.07 7.08
C LEU A 28 -4.67 -17.41 8.37
N ALA A 29 -3.90 -16.47 8.91
CA ALA A 29 -3.11 -16.67 10.14
C ALA A 29 -3.98 -17.03 11.36
N ALA A 30 -5.18 -16.44 11.44
CA ALA A 30 -6.15 -16.71 12.48
C ALA A 30 -7.08 -17.90 12.17
N ARG A 31 -6.85 -18.64 11.07
CA ARG A 31 -7.64 -19.80 10.63
C ARG A 31 -9.11 -19.50 10.34
N TYR A 32 -9.44 -18.24 10.05
CA TYR A 32 -10.77 -17.81 9.58
C TYR A 32 -10.94 -17.95 8.06
N CYS A 33 -9.86 -18.24 7.33
CA CYS A 33 -9.86 -18.39 5.88
C CYS A 33 -9.01 -19.59 5.48
N ASP A 34 -9.41 -20.29 4.41
CA ASP A 34 -8.56 -21.31 3.79
C ASP A 34 -7.48 -20.68 2.90
N PRO A 35 -6.32 -21.36 2.71
CA PRO A 35 -5.21 -20.81 1.92
C PRO A 35 -5.61 -20.35 0.51
N ALA A 36 -6.44 -21.13 -0.19
CA ALA A 36 -6.83 -20.82 -1.55
C ALA A 36 -7.73 -19.59 -1.64
N LYS A 37 -8.62 -19.38 -0.67
CA LYS A 37 -9.41 -18.13 -0.55
C LYS A 37 -8.54 -16.93 -0.22
N ALA A 38 -7.58 -17.07 0.70
CA ALA A 38 -6.67 -16.00 1.07
C ALA A 38 -5.81 -15.57 -0.14
N GLU A 39 -5.26 -16.53 -0.87
CA GLU A 39 -4.49 -16.27 -2.10
C GLU A 39 -5.33 -15.51 -3.14
N ARG A 40 -6.54 -15.99 -3.45
CA ARG A 40 -7.43 -15.29 -4.40
C ARG A 40 -7.76 -13.88 -3.96
N ALA A 41 -7.95 -13.64 -2.67
CA ALA A 41 -8.22 -12.30 -2.14
C ALA A 41 -7.02 -11.36 -2.31
N VAL A 42 -5.80 -11.83 -2.02
CA VAL A 42 -4.56 -11.06 -2.22
C VAL A 42 -4.33 -10.76 -3.70
N VAL A 43 -4.46 -11.78 -4.57
CA VAL A 43 -4.31 -11.60 -6.03
C VAL A 43 -5.34 -10.58 -6.54
N ARG A 44 -6.59 -10.68 -6.09
CA ARG A 44 -7.63 -9.74 -6.47
C ARG A 44 -7.32 -8.32 -6.02
N ALA A 45 -6.80 -8.14 -4.81
CA ALA A 45 -6.37 -6.83 -4.31
C ALA A 45 -5.21 -6.25 -5.16
N GLY A 46 -4.29 -7.10 -5.61
CA GLY A 46 -3.24 -6.74 -6.57
C GLY A 46 -3.81 -6.28 -7.91
N GLU A 47 -4.68 -7.07 -8.52
CA GLU A 47 -5.30 -6.77 -9.82
C GLU A 47 -6.05 -5.42 -9.85
N VAL A 48 -6.80 -5.11 -8.78
CA VAL A 48 -7.53 -3.83 -8.72
C VAL A 48 -6.57 -2.66 -8.48
N SER A 49 -5.46 -2.89 -7.75
CA SER A 49 -4.42 -1.88 -7.57
C SER A 49 -3.70 -1.56 -8.88
N ALA A 50 -3.34 -2.59 -9.66
CA ALA A 50 -2.69 -2.46 -10.96
C ALA A 50 -3.49 -1.64 -11.98
N ARG A 51 -4.83 -1.66 -11.88
CA ARG A 51 -5.72 -0.87 -12.75
C ARG A 51 -5.73 0.62 -12.43
N VAL A 52 -5.42 0.99 -11.18
CA VAL A 52 -5.51 2.37 -10.69
C VAL A 52 -4.13 3.04 -10.69
N TYR A 53 -3.10 2.33 -10.23
CA TYR A 53 -1.75 2.86 -10.02
C TYR A 53 -0.78 2.33 -11.07
N ARG A 54 0.27 3.11 -11.36
CA ARG A 54 1.23 2.77 -12.43
C ARG A 54 2.60 2.33 -11.94
N SER A 55 2.86 2.41 -10.65
CA SER A 55 4.10 1.95 -10.05
C SER A 55 3.92 1.77 -8.55
N TRP A 56 4.88 1.12 -7.92
CA TRP A 56 4.93 0.98 -6.46
C TRP A 56 4.92 2.33 -5.74
N GLU A 57 5.61 3.34 -6.26
CA GLU A 57 5.65 4.68 -5.67
C GLU A 57 4.29 5.38 -5.78
N ASP A 58 3.58 5.22 -6.90
CA ASP A 58 2.23 5.77 -7.10
C ASP A 58 1.22 5.12 -6.14
N PHE A 59 1.30 3.80 -5.98
CA PHE A 59 0.50 3.05 -5.01
C PHE A 59 0.79 3.50 -3.57
N GLY A 60 2.08 3.58 -3.22
CA GLY A 60 2.56 4.02 -1.91
C GLY A 60 2.13 5.43 -1.55
N ALA A 61 2.17 6.35 -2.51
CA ALA A 61 1.68 7.71 -2.33
C ALA A 61 0.19 7.76 -2.01
N GLY A 62 -0.63 7.00 -2.76
CA GLY A 62 -2.06 6.88 -2.46
C GLY A 62 -2.32 6.28 -1.08
N TYR A 63 -1.52 5.31 -0.67
CA TYR A 63 -1.69 4.61 0.63
C TYR A 63 -1.37 5.56 1.77
N ALA A 64 -0.30 6.34 1.64
CA ALA A 64 0.11 7.32 2.63
C ALA A 64 -0.95 8.40 2.84
N ILE A 65 -1.47 8.97 1.75
CA ILE A 65 -2.52 9.98 1.82
C ILE A 65 -3.80 9.38 2.42
N GLY A 66 -4.20 8.19 1.97
CA GLY A 66 -5.37 7.50 2.50
C GLY A 66 -5.26 7.19 4.00
N ARG A 67 -4.09 6.76 4.47
CA ARG A 67 -3.83 6.52 5.90
C ARG A 67 -3.94 7.81 6.71
N CYS A 68 -3.35 8.91 6.25
CA CYS A 68 -3.47 10.20 6.92
C CYS A 68 -4.93 10.63 6.97
N LEU A 69 -5.66 10.66 5.84
CA LEU A 69 -7.08 11.03 5.86
C LEU A 69 -7.94 10.18 6.81
N HIS A 70 -7.58 8.90 7.01
CA HIS A 70 -8.31 8.00 7.90
C HIS A 70 -8.02 8.21 9.39
N PHE A 71 -6.80 8.62 9.75
CA PHE A 71 -6.34 8.62 11.16
C PHE A 71 -5.90 9.98 11.69
N ASP A 72 -5.73 10.98 10.84
CA ASP A 72 -4.89 12.12 11.18
C ASP A 72 -5.63 13.21 11.96
N GLU A 73 -6.97 13.19 12.06
CA GLU A 73 -7.75 14.26 12.73
C GLU A 73 -7.28 15.69 12.36
N GLU A 74 -6.71 15.86 11.16
CA GLU A 74 -6.05 17.07 10.63
C GLU A 74 -4.73 17.50 11.29
N GLU A 75 -4.21 16.77 12.28
CA GLU A 75 -2.87 16.95 12.84
C GLU A 75 -1.86 16.03 12.14
N PHE A 76 -1.38 16.43 10.95
CA PHE A 76 -0.32 15.77 10.16
C PHE A 76 0.93 15.44 10.98
N GLY A 77 0.85 14.37 11.76
CA GLY A 77 1.71 14.10 12.90
C GLY A 77 2.62 12.89 12.68
N PRO A 78 2.82 12.02 13.69
CA PRO A 78 3.71 10.86 13.58
C PRO A 78 3.32 9.91 12.45
N TRP A 79 2.03 9.89 12.07
CA TRP A 79 1.51 9.03 11.00
C TRP A 79 2.11 9.31 9.64
N TYR A 80 2.26 10.59 9.26
CA TYR A 80 2.88 10.93 7.98
C TYR A 80 4.38 10.60 7.99
N THR A 81 5.07 10.91 9.08
CA THR A 81 6.52 10.66 9.20
C THR A 81 6.83 9.16 9.17
N GLU A 82 6.04 8.35 9.86
CA GLU A 82 6.16 6.89 9.85
C GLU A 82 5.99 6.33 8.43
N VAL A 83 4.92 6.74 7.72
CA VAL A 83 4.69 6.27 6.35
C VAL A 83 5.79 6.76 5.40
N LEU A 84 6.28 7.99 5.61
CA LEU A 84 7.37 8.54 4.82
C LEU A 84 8.65 7.70 4.99
N ASP A 85 8.97 7.27 6.21
CA ASP A 85 10.16 6.46 6.46
C ASP A 85 10.01 5.04 5.90
N ILE A 86 8.84 4.43 6.04
CA ILE A 86 8.53 3.15 5.37
C ILE A 86 8.67 3.28 3.85
N HIS A 87 8.12 4.35 3.25
CA HIS A 87 8.19 4.58 1.82
C HIS A 87 9.64 4.73 1.35
N LYS A 88 10.49 5.44 2.11
CA LYS A 88 11.93 5.53 1.80
C LYS A 88 12.55 4.15 1.82
N THR A 89 12.38 3.37 2.89
CA THR A 89 12.93 2.01 2.98
C THR A 89 12.50 1.16 1.80
N LEU A 90 11.21 1.15 1.47
CA LEU A 90 10.70 0.35 0.35
C LEU A 90 11.23 0.79 -1.01
N THR A 91 11.59 2.06 -1.20
CA THR A 91 12.10 2.57 -2.49
C THR A 91 13.63 2.60 -2.58
N THR A 92 14.35 2.39 -1.48
CA THR A 92 15.82 2.46 -1.46
C THR A 92 16.52 1.18 -1.04
N ASP A 93 15.87 0.33 -0.26
CA ASP A 93 16.46 -0.95 0.18
C ASP A 93 16.57 -1.91 -1.02
N PRO A 94 17.79 -2.36 -1.40
CA PRO A 94 17.97 -3.29 -2.52
C PRO A 94 17.21 -4.61 -2.38
N GLU A 95 16.91 -5.05 -1.16
CA GLU A 95 16.14 -6.28 -0.91
C GLU A 95 14.62 -6.02 -0.88
N SER A 96 14.19 -4.77 -1.03
CA SER A 96 12.79 -4.40 -1.04
C SER A 96 12.02 -5.10 -2.17
N PRO A 97 10.82 -5.66 -1.90
CA PRO A 97 9.91 -6.14 -2.93
C PRO A 97 9.57 -5.08 -3.99
N TRP A 98 9.61 -3.79 -3.65
CA TRP A 98 9.29 -2.73 -4.63
C TRP A 98 10.41 -2.50 -5.65
N LEU A 99 11.63 -2.95 -5.36
CA LEU A 99 12.76 -2.94 -6.30
C LEU A 99 12.99 -4.31 -6.96
N THR A 100 12.61 -5.40 -6.29
CA THR A 100 12.86 -6.77 -6.77
C THR A 100 11.68 -7.40 -7.50
N VAL A 101 10.45 -6.92 -7.29
CA VAL A 101 9.24 -7.39 -7.97
C VAL A 101 8.72 -6.31 -8.90
N PRO A 102 8.59 -6.58 -10.22
CA PRO A 102 8.05 -5.59 -11.15
C PRO A 102 6.58 -5.29 -10.84
N TRP A 103 6.18 -4.03 -10.98
CA TRP A 103 4.77 -3.66 -10.97
C TRP A 103 4.06 -4.22 -12.20
N GLN A 104 2.96 -4.96 -12.02
CA GLN A 104 2.16 -5.56 -13.08
C GLN A 104 0.67 -5.34 -12.86
#